data_AF-A0A934KBH8-F1
#
_entry.id   AF-A0A934KBH8-F1
#
_cell.length_a   1.000
_cell.length_b   1.000
_cell.length_c   1.000
_cell.angle_alpha   90.00
_cell.angle_beta   90.00
_cell.angle_gamma   90.00
#
_symmetry.space_group_name_H-M   'P 1'
#
loop_
_entity.id
_entity.type
_entity.pdbx_description
1 polymer ?
#
loop_
_entity_poly.entity_id
_entity_poly.type
_entity_poly.pdbx_seq_one_letter_code
_entity_poly.pdbx_strand_id
1 'polypeptide(L)'
;MGWVQQAAGQRAGRGLSEGDLVQEGSLGLMKAIEEFPASGRTDFEAFAREQVAEHMEQAIAQEDSAQEESRRLVQAAEDYQLAEFSLRRELGREATPAEIAAKLEWPQERTDAIAGMVVEARRRHDEDLLNYLDPEDLDLDGLLSGAEDAADHQAGQKGTNGGGPSPSQGSTSTEK
;
A
#
# COMPACT_ATOMS: atom_id res chain seq x y z
N MET A 1 2.25 -26.46 -34.57
CA MET A 1 2.18 -25.22 -33.75
C MET A 1 1.02 -25.19 -32.76
N GLY A 2 -0.05 -25.99 -32.88
CA GLY A 2 -1.20 -25.91 -31.96
C GLY A 2 -1.01 -26.51 -30.55
N TRP A 3 0.05 -27.28 -30.30
CA TRP A 3 0.20 -27.98 -29.02
C TRP A 3 0.68 -27.08 -27.87
N VAL A 4 1.38 -25.97 -28.16
CA VAL A 4 1.72 -24.96 -27.15
C VAL A 4 0.46 -24.24 -26.66
N GLN A 5 -0.44 -23.87 -27.58
CA GLN A 5 -1.75 -23.31 -27.24
C GLN A 5 -2.58 -24.29 -26.40
N GLN A 6 -2.59 -25.57 -26.77
CA GLN A 6 -3.27 -26.60 -25.97
C GLN A 6 -2.65 -26.75 -24.57
N ALA A 7 -1.33 -26.63 -24.44
CA ALA A 7 -0.63 -26.68 -23.15
C ALA A 7 -0.91 -25.45 -22.29
N ALA A 8 -1.02 -24.27 -22.90
CA ALA A 8 -1.41 -23.03 -22.25
C ALA A 8 -2.87 -23.09 -21.75
N GLY A 9 -3.80 -23.55 -22.59
CA GLY A 9 -5.22 -23.70 -22.21
C GLY A 9 -5.43 -24.64 -21.02
N GLN A 10 -4.61 -25.70 -20.88
CA GLN A 10 -4.65 -26.58 -19.70
C GLN A 10 -4.22 -25.90 -18.39
N ARG A 11 -3.53 -24.75 -18.47
CA ARG A 11 -2.99 -23.99 -17.35
C ARG A 11 -3.69 -22.65 -17.15
N ALA A 12 -4.70 -22.35 -17.95
CA ALA A 12 -5.45 -21.10 -17.87
C ALA A 12 -6.08 -20.91 -16.46
N GLY A 13 -6.12 -19.67 -16.00
CA GLY A 13 -6.71 -19.30 -14.71
C GLY A 13 -5.80 -19.52 -13.49
N ARG A 14 -4.50 -19.77 -13.69
CA ARG A 14 -3.51 -19.96 -12.62
C ARG A 14 -2.53 -18.78 -12.56
N GLY A 15 -3.04 -17.59 -12.25
CA GLY A 15 -2.22 -16.38 -12.08
C GLY A 15 -1.82 -15.68 -13.38
N LEU A 16 -1.49 -16.41 -14.44
CA LEU A 16 -1.14 -15.86 -15.75
C LEU A 16 -2.30 -15.90 -16.76
N SER A 17 -2.32 -14.92 -17.68
CA SER A 17 -3.27 -14.92 -18.80
C SER A 17 -2.90 -16.02 -19.82
N GLU A 18 -3.87 -16.46 -20.62
CA GLU A 18 -3.60 -17.46 -21.67
C GLU A 18 -2.57 -16.96 -22.69
N GLY A 19 -2.58 -15.66 -23.00
CA GLY A 19 -1.59 -15.02 -23.88
C GLY A 19 -0.17 -15.06 -23.28
N ASP A 20 -0.05 -14.85 -21.97
CA ASP A 20 1.25 -14.91 -21.28
C ASP A 20 1.74 -16.35 -21.21
N LEU A 21 0.86 -17.31 -20.91
CA LEU A 21 1.20 -18.73 -20.92
C LEU A 21 1.69 -19.19 -22.30
N VAL A 22 1.07 -18.74 -23.39
CA VAL A 22 1.54 -19.05 -24.75
C VAL A 22 2.92 -18.44 -25.02
N GLN A 23 3.19 -17.23 -24.53
CA GLN A 23 4.51 -16.60 -24.65
C GLN A 23 5.57 -17.40 -23.86
N GLU A 24 5.29 -17.73 -22.61
CA GLU A 24 6.17 -18.56 -21.77
C GLU A 24 6.41 -19.95 -22.38
N GLY A 25 5.38 -20.56 -22.96
CA GLY A 25 5.52 -21.80 -23.69
C GLY A 25 6.38 -21.67 -24.95
N SER A 26 6.33 -20.52 -25.62
CA SER A 26 7.16 -20.24 -26.79
C SER A 26 8.63 -20.07 -26.39
N LEU A 27 8.89 -19.40 -25.26
CA LEU A 27 10.22 -19.30 -24.65
C LEU A 27 10.75 -20.68 -24.24
N GLY A 28 9.93 -21.50 -23.57
CA GLY A 28 10.27 -22.87 -23.21
C GLY A 28 10.60 -23.74 -24.43
N LEU A 29 9.90 -23.54 -25.56
CA LEU A 29 10.22 -24.23 -26.81
C LEU A 29 11.55 -23.78 -27.40
N MET A 30 11.84 -22.47 -27.41
CA MET A 30 13.14 -21.96 -27.87
C MET A 30 14.28 -22.53 -27.04
N LYS A 31 14.11 -22.56 -25.71
CA LYS A 31 15.07 -23.20 -24.80
C LYS A 31 15.23 -24.69 -25.09
N ALA A 32 14.14 -25.40 -25.36
CA ALA A 32 14.21 -26.81 -25.77
C ALA A 32 14.98 -27.01 -27.08
N ILE A 33 14.84 -26.11 -28.06
CA ILE A 33 15.60 -26.16 -29.32
C ILE A 33 17.10 -26.00 -29.05
N GLU A 34 17.48 -25.09 -28.15
CA GLU A 34 18.87 -24.83 -27.77
C GLU A 34 19.50 -25.99 -26.99
N GLU A 35 18.75 -26.60 -26.05
CA GLU A 35 19.25 -27.62 -25.14
C GLU A 35 19.21 -29.05 -25.72
N PHE A 36 18.33 -29.32 -26.69
CA PHE A 36 18.13 -30.67 -27.22
C PHE A 36 19.41 -31.35 -27.73
N PRO A 37 20.31 -30.70 -28.50
CA PRO A 37 21.54 -31.34 -28.97
C PRO A 37 22.44 -31.85 -27.83
N ALA A 38 22.41 -31.19 -26.68
CA ALA A 38 23.19 -31.56 -25.49
C ALA A 38 22.42 -32.50 -24.53
N SER A 39 21.11 -32.67 -24.72
CA SER A 39 20.24 -33.44 -23.82
C SER A 39 20.45 -34.96 -23.89
N GLY A 40 21.04 -35.47 -24.98
CA GLY A 40 21.14 -36.92 -25.24
C GLY A 40 19.80 -37.61 -25.54
N ARG A 41 18.71 -36.85 -25.72
CA ARG A 41 17.38 -37.38 -26.08
C ARG A 41 17.32 -37.65 -27.59
N THR A 42 16.55 -38.68 -27.96
CA THR A 42 16.38 -39.07 -29.37
C THR A 42 15.10 -38.52 -29.99
N ASP A 43 14.11 -38.15 -29.17
CA ASP A 43 12.83 -37.59 -29.60
C ASP A 43 12.71 -36.15 -29.11
N PHE A 44 12.77 -35.22 -30.06
CA PHE A 44 12.64 -33.79 -29.79
C PHE A 44 11.24 -33.40 -29.35
N GLU A 45 10.19 -34.03 -29.89
CA GLU A 45 8.81 -33.63 -29.59
C GLU A 45 8.44 -33.98 -28.15
N ALA A 46 8.87 -35.15 -27.67
CA ALA A 46 8.74 -35.54 -26.27
C ALA A 46 9.52 -34.58 -25.35
N PHE A 47 10.78 -34.30 -25.68
CA PHE A 47 11.63 -33.38 -24.90
C PHE A 47 11.05 -31.97 -24.85
N ALA A 48 10.63 -31.41 -25.99
CA ALA A 48 10.06 -30.08 -26.07
C ALA A 48 8.75 -29.96 -25.27
N ARG A 49 7.91 -31.00 -25.26
CA ARG A 49 6.69 -31.00 -24.43
C ARG A 49 6.99 -30.92 -22.93
N GLU A 50 8.00 -31.64 -22.47
CA GLU A 50 8.47 -31.58 -21.08
C GLU A 50 8.97 -30.17 -20.74
N GLN A 51 9.87 -29.60 -21.55
CA GLN A 51 10.44 -28.27 -21.31
C GLN A 51 9.39 -27.15 -21.35
N VAL A 52 8.45 -27.20 -22.30
CA VAL A 52 7.37 -26.20 -22.42
C VAL A 52 6.45 -26.24 -21.20
N ALA A 53 6.07 -27.45 -20.76
CA ALA A 53 5.26 -27.61 -19.57
C ALA A 53 5.98 -27.10 -18.32
N GLU A 54 7.26 -27.45 -18.15
CA GLU A 54 8.08 -27.01 -17.02
C GLU A 54 8.22 -25.49 -16.99
N HIS A 55 8.52 -24.85 -18.11
CA HIS A 55 8.70 -23.39 -18.19
C HIS A 55 7.42 -22.63 -17.82
N MET A 56 6.26 -23.09 -18.32
CA MET A 56 4.97 -22.49 -17.94
C MET A 56 4.67 -22.64 -16.44
N GLU A 57 4.94 -23.82 -15.85
CA GLU A 57 4.73 -24.02 -14.40
C GLU A 57 5.67 -23.15 -13.56
N GLN A 58 6.91 -22.97 -14.00
CA GLN A 58 7.87 -22.07 -13.35
C GLN A 58 7.40 -20.62 -13.40
N ALA A 59 6.92 -20.16 -14.56
CA ALA A 59 6.40 -18.79 -14.70
C ALA A 59 5.17 -18.54 -13.81
N ILE A 60 4.24 -19.50 -13.75
CA ILE A 60 3.09 -19.44 -12.83
C ILE A 60 3.56 -19.31 -11.37
N ALA A 61 4.49 -20.16 -10.94
CA ALA A 61 4.98 -20.13 -9.57
C ALA A 61 5.71 -18.81 -9.23
N GLN A 62 6.41 -18.22 -10.19
CA GLN A 62 7.07 -16.93 -10.04
C GLN A 62 6.04 -15.80 -9.88
N GLU A 63 5.00 -15.79 -10.71
CA GLU A 63 3.91 -14.81 -10.61
C GLU A 63 3.17 -14.94 -9.26
N ASP A 64 2.80 -16.17 -8.86
CA ASP A 64 2.16 -16.42 -7.57
C ASP A 64 3.03 -15.92 -6.40
N SER A 65 4.34 -16.16 -6.46
CA SER A 65 5.29 -15.69 -5.44
C SER A 65 5.39 -14.15 -5.41
N ALA A 66 5.40 -13.51 -6.58
CA ALA A 66 5.42 -12.05 -6.69
C ALA A 66 4.14 -11.41 -6.15
N GLN A 67 2.98 -12.02 -6.43
CA GLN A 67 1.69 -11.57 -5.89
C GLN A 67 1.63 -11.70 -4.37
N GLU A 68 2.14 -12.80 -3.81
CA GLU A 68 2.24 -12.94 -2.36
C GLU A 68 3.15 -11.88 -1.74
N GLU A 69 4.31 -11.61 -2.34
CA GLU A 69 5.21 -10.58 -1.85
C GLU A 69 4.56 -9.19 -1.88
N SER A 70 3.88 -8.86 -2.98
CA SER A 70 3.09 -7.63 -3.08
C SER A 70 2.04 -7.52 -1.96
N ARG A 71 1.29 -8.59 -1.68
CA ARG A 71 0.32 -8.62 -0.57
C ARG A 71 0.98 -8.40 0.80
N ARG A 72 2.14 -9.00 1.05
CA ARG A 72 2.91 -8.79 2.31
C ARG A 72 3.36 -7.34 2.45
N LEU A 73 3.79 -6.70 1.37
CA LEU A 73 4.21 -5.31 1.36
C LEU A 73 3.04 -4.35 1.60
N VAL A 74 1.87 -4.62 0.99
CA VAL A 74 0.64 -3.85 1.26
C VAL A 74 0.23 -3.95 2.72
N GLN A 75 0.19 -5.16 3.29
CA GLN A 75 -0.12 -5.33 4.71
C GLN A 75 0.88 -4.59 5.61
N ALA A 76 2.17 -4.64 5.28
CA ALA A 76 3.19 -3.91 6.02
C ALA A 76 3.01 -2.39 5.93
N ALA A 77 2.60 -1.86 4.78
CA ALA A 77 2.29 -0.44 4.65
C ALA A 77 1.06 -0.04 5.50
N GLU A 78 0.02 -0.87 5.54
CA GLU A 78 -1.17 -0.64 6.37
C GLU A 78 -0.83 -0.66 7.87
N ASP A 79 -0.07 -1.67 8.32
CA ASP A 79 0.39 -1.78 9.70
C ASP A 79 1.24 -0.56 10.11
N TYR A 80 2.13 -0.12 9.21
CA TYR A 80 2.94 1.09 9.40
C TYR A 80 2.06 2.33 9.60
N GLN A 81 1.10 2.56 8.70
CA GLN A 81 0.21 3.72 8.77
C GLN A 81 -0.64 3.71 10.03
N LEU A 82 -1.12 2.54 10.46
CA LEU A 82 -1.87 2.40 11.70
C LEU A 82 -1.02 2.74 12.93
N ALA A 83 0.22 2.24 12.98
CA ALA A 83 1.16 2.55 14.06
C ALA A 83 1.54 4.03 14.10
N GLU A 84 1.82 4.64 12.94
CA GLU A 84 2.08 6.07 12.78
C GLU A 84 0.91 6.91 13.33
N PHE A 85 -0.33 6.58 12.94
CA PHE A 85 -1.53 7.27 13.43
C PHE A 85 -1.72 7.14 14.94
N SER A 86 -1.56 5.92 15.48
CA SER A 86 -1.67 5.65 16.92
C SER A 86 -0.64 6.47 17.71
N LEU A 87 0.63 6.42 17.30
CA LEU A 87 1.71 7.16 17.96
C LEU A 87 1.51 8.66 17.85
N ARG A 88 1.06 9.16 16.70
CA ARG A 88 0.77 10.59 16.54
C ARG A 88 -0.28 11.08 17.52
N ARG A 89 -1.33 10.28 17.74
CA ARG A 89 -2.38 10.57 18.71
C ARG A 89 -1.86 10.52 20.16
N GLU A 90 -1.02 9.55 20.47
CA GLU A 90 -0.43 9.37 21.81
C GLU A 90 0.59 10.48 22.15
N LEU A 91 1.43 10.87 21.18
CA LEU A 91 2.54 11.80 21.37
C LEU A 91 2.16 13.27 21.13
N GLY A 92 1.05 13.53 20.43
CA GLY A 92 0.64 14.89 20.04
C GLY A 92 1.55 15.54 18.99
N ARG A 93 2.41 14.75 18.34
CA ARG A 93 3.31 15.14 17.25
C ARG A 93 3.49 13.97 16.28
N GLU A 94 4.08 14.22 15.12
CA GLU A 94 4.45 13.15 14.19
C GLU A 94 5.42 12.15 14.84
N ALA A 95 5.18 10.86 14.55
CA ALA A 95 5.97 9.75 15.07
C ALA A 95 7.26 9.59 14.24
N THR A 96 8.37 9.30 14.90
CA THR A 96 9.64 9.02 14.21
C THR A 96 9.67 7.57 13.71
N PRO A 97 10.42 7.27 12.63
CA PRO A 97 10.57 5.88 12.15
C PRO A 97 11.07 4.92 13.23
N ALA A 98 11.93 5.37 14.14
CA ALA A 98 12.42 4.56 15.27
C ALA A 98 11.33 4.23 16.30
N GLU A 99 10.41 5.16 16.57
CA GLU A 99 9.26 4.93 17.46
C GLU A 99 8.26 3.96 16.83
N ILE A 100 8.04 4.08 15.52
CA ILE A 100 7.18 3.17 14.76
C ILE A 100 7.80 1.76 14.73
N ALA A 101 9.10 1.65 14.46
CA ALA A 101 9.83 0.38 14.48
C ALA A 101 9.73 -0.31 15.85
N ALA A 102 9.88 0.46 16.93
CA ALA A 102 9.72 -0.06 18.29
C ALA A 102 8.29 -0.53 18.58
N LYS A 103 7.26 0.18 18.09
CA LYS A 103 5.85 -0.20 18.29
C LYS A 103 5.46 -1.44 17.47
N LEU A 104 6.01 -1.60 16.27
CA LEU A 104 5.74 -2.74 15.38
C LEU A 104 6.67 -3.94 15.64
N GLU A 105 7.69 -3.78 16.48
CA GLU A 105 8.74 -4.77 16.72
C GLU A 105 9.47 -5.18 15.41
N TRP A 106 9.68 -4.21 14.52
CA TRP A 106 10.35 -4.41 13.24
C TRP A 106 11.81 -3.96 13.29
N PRO A 107 12.70 -4.60 12.51
CA PRO A 107 14.03 -4.07 12.27
C PRO A 107 13.96 -2.65 11.69
N GLN A 108 14.86 -1.76 12.14
CA GLN A 108 14.89 -0.37 11.67
C GLN A 108 14.96 -0.27 10.15
N GLU A 109 15.83 -1.07 9.52
CA GLU A 109 15.99 -1.12 8.06
C GLU A 109 14.69 -1.45 7.32
N ARG A 110 13.89 -2.39 7.84
CA ARG A 110 12.58 -2.73 7.27
C ARG A 110 11.61 -1.57 7.41
N THR A 111 11.56 -0.97 8.59
CA THR A 111 10.66 0.17 8.86
C THR A 111 11.00 1.36 7.97
N ASP A 112 12.28 1.66 7.77
CA ASP A 112 12.72 2.75 6.89
C ASP A 112 12.35 2.49 5.43
N ALA A 113 12.49 1.25 4.96
CA ALA A 113 12.09 0.86 3.61
C ALA A 113 10.56 1.02 3.41
N ILE A 114 9.74 0.53 4.34
CA ILE A 114 8.28 0.68 4.28
C ILE A 114 7.87 2.15 4.40
N ALA A 115 8.52 2.93 5.28
CA ALA A 115 8.27 4.36 5.40
C ALA A 115 8.52 5.08 4.06
N GLY A 116 9.63 4.78 3.39
CA GLY A 116 9.95 5.30 2.07
C GLY A 116 8.87 4.96 1.03
N MET A 117 8.41 3.69 1.02
CA MET A 117 7.32 3.25 0.13
C MET A 117 6.01 4.00 0.41
N VAL A 118 5.65 4.18 1.69
CA VAL A 118 4.43 4.89 2.10
C VAL A 118 4.50 6.38 1.71
N VAL A 119 5.64 7.04 1.93
CA VAL A 119 5.84 8.45 1.54
C VAL A 119 5.72 8.61 0.03
N GLU A 120 6.36 7.74 -0.75
CA GLU A 120 6.28 7.78 -2.21
C GLU A 120 4.85 7.49 -2.71
N ALA A 121 4.14 6.57 -2.07
CA ALA A 121 2.74 6.29 -2.39
C ALA A 121 1.82 7.48 -2.11
N ARG A 122 2.01 8.18 -0.96
CA ARG A 122 1.28 9.41 -0.62
C ARG A 122 1.54 10.50 -1.65
N ARG A 123 2.80 10.72 -2.00
CA ARG A 123 3.19 11.73 -2.99
C ARG A 123 2.53 11.49 -4.35
N ARG A 124 2.54 10.26 -4.87
CA ARG A 124 1.85 9.93 -6.13
C ARG A 124 0.35 10.20 -6.06
N HIS A 125 -0.30 9.85 -4.96
CA HIS A 125 -1.73 10.11 -4.78
C HIS A 125 -2.05 11.62 -4.70
N ASP A 126 -1.22 12.42 -4.02
CA ASP A 126 -1.40 13.87 -3.95
C ASP A 126 -1.21 14.53 -5.33
N GLU A 127 -0.24 14.06 -6.13
CA GLU A 127 -0.05 14.50 -7.52
C GLU A 127 -1.29 14.19 -8.38
N ASP A 128 -1.90 13.01 -8.21
CA ASP A 128 -3.14 12.65 -8.91
C ASP A 128 -4.31 13.56 -8.48
N LEU A 129 -4.47 13.85 -7.18
CA LEU A 129 -5.50 14.78 -6.70
C LEU A 129 -5.33 16.19 -7.29
N LEU A 130 -4.10 16.68 -7.38
CA LEU A 130 -3.81 18.00 -7.96
C LEU A 130 -4.19 18.07 -9.44
N ASN A 131 -4.11 16.96 -10.19
CA ASN A 131 -4.54 16.92 -11.59
C ASN A 131 -6.07 17.01 -11.76
N TYR A 132 -6.84 16.70 -10.72
CA TYR A 132 -8.29 16.84 -10.70
C TYR A 132 -8.75 18.18 -10.10
N LEU A 133 -7.85 18.95 -9.49
CA LEU A 133 -8.15 20.29 -9.00
C LEU A 133 -7.94 21.28 -10.15
N ASP A 134 -9.04 21.69 -10.80
CA ASP A 134 -9.01 22.81 -11.73
C ASP A 134 -8.82 24.10 -10.92
N PRO A 135 -7.74 24.88 -11.13
CA PRO A 135 -7.53 26.12 -10.40
C PRO A 135 -8.65 27.15 -10.61
N GLU A 136 -9.47 27.01 -11.67
CA GLU A 136 -10.62 27.89 -11.92
C GLU A 136 -11.86 27.52 -11.08
N ASP A 137 -11.96 26.28 -10.59
CA ASP A 137 -13.06 25.80 -9.73
C ASP A 137 -12.80 26.04 -8.22
N LEU A 138 -11.57 26.42 -7.85
CA LEU A 138 -11.20 26.80 -6.49
C LEU A 138 -11.62 28.25 -6.22
N ASP A 139 -12.81 28.46 -5.66
CA ASP A 139 -13.25 29.76 -5.13
C ASP A 139 -12.46 30.14 -3.86
N LEU A 140 -11.22 30.57 -4.07
CA LEU A 140 -10.30 30.99 -3.01
C LEU A 140 -10.81 32.23 -2.26
N ASP A 141 -11.52 33.12 -2.95
CA ASP A 141 -12.07 34.35 -2.38
C ASP A 141 -13.23 34.04 -1.41
N GLY A 142 -14.13 33.12 -1.75
CA GLY A 142 -15.21 32.67 -0.87
C GLY A 142 -14.72 31.89 0.35
N LEU A 143 -13.63 31.11 0.20
CA LEU A 143 -13.05 30.33 1.30
C LEU A 143 -12.31 31.21 2.32
N LEU A 144 -11.70 32.30 1.87
CA LEU A 144 -11.03 33.30 2.71
C LEU A 144 -12.04 34.23 3.40
N SER A 145 -13.11 34.67 2.71
CA SER A 145 -14.13 35.54 3.32
C SER A 145 -14.88 34.86 4.47
N GLY A 146 -15.20 33.56 4.33
CA GLY A 146 -15.84 32.80 5.40
C GLY A 146 -14.96 32.58 6.63
N ALA A 147 -13.63 32.61 6.47
CA ALA A 147 -12.67 32.49 7.57
C ALA A 147 -12.56 33.80 8.37
N GLU A 148 -12.66 34.96 7.69
CA GLU A 148 -12.71 36.28 8.33
C GLU A 148 -14.00 36.44 9.17
N ASP A 149 -15.14 36.03 8.62
CA ASP A 149 -16.45 36.07 9.33
C ASP A 149 -16.48 35.13 10.55
N ALA A 150 -15.86 33.95 10.47
CA ALA A 150 -15.78 33.00 11.59
C ALA A 150 -14.88 33.49 12.74
N ALA A 151 -13.82 34.25 12.42
CA ALA A 151 -12.94 34.85 13.41
C ALA A 151 -13.61 36.02 14.16
N ASP A 152 -14.44 36.81 13.48
CA ASP A 152 -15.12 37.96 14.08
C ASP A 152 -16.26 37.53 15.04
N HIS A 153 -16.94 36.43 14.74
CA HIS A 153 -17.96 35.86 15.64
C HIS A 153 -17.39 35.32 16.97
N GLN A 154 -16.12 34.94 17.02
CA GLN A 154 -15.48 34.43 18.25
C GLN A 154 -14.93 35.55 19.15
N ALA A 155 -14.74 36.76 18.63
CA ALA A 155 -14.30 37.93 19.38
C ALA A 155 -15.43 38.63 20.17
N GLY A 156 -16.70 38.47 19.76
CA GLY A 156 -17.86 39.18 20.33
C GLY A 156 -18.45 38.61 21.65
N GLN A 157 -18.08 37.41 22.10
CA GLN A 157 -18.64 36.80 23.32
C GLN A 157 -17.74 36.88 24.57
N LYS A 158 -16.65 37.65 24.53
CA LYS A 158 -15.78 37.88 25.70
C LYS A 158 -15.99 39.26 26.31
N GLY A 159 -17.16 39.47 26.90
CA GLY A 159 -17.43 40.72 27.61
C GLY A 159 -18.78 40.75 28.31
N THR A 160 -18.86 40.22 29.52
CA THR A 160 -19.57 40.77 30.70
C THR A 160 -19.86 39.66 31.71
N ASN A 161 -18.99 39.52 32.73
CA ASN A 161 -19.45 39.58 34.12
C ASN A 161 -18.23 39.67 35.06
N GLY A 162 -18.00 40.87 35.57
CA GLY A 162 -17.19 41.10 36.76
C GLY A 162 -18.09 41.13 38.00
N GLY A 163 -17.55 40.65 39.12
CA GLY A 163 -18.13 40.87 40.45
C GLY A 163 -18.26 39.58 41.25
N GLY A 164 -17.29 39.33 42.14
CA GLY A 164 -17.36 38.26 43.15
C GLY A 164 -18.47 38.48 44.20
N PRO A 165 -18.52 37.69 45.29
CA PRO A 165 -17.37 37.56 46.19
C PRO A 165 -17.14 36.14 46.78
N SER A 166 -15.93 35.90 47.28
CA SER A 166 -15.66 34.94 48.38
C SER A 166 -15.97 35.63 49.71
N PRO A 167 -16.30 34.97 50.85
CA PRO A 167 -15.58 33.79 51.36
C PRO A 167 -16.36 32.78 52.27
N SER A 168 -15.62 31.76 52.70
CA SER A 168 -15.64 31.07 54.02
C SER A 168 -16.71 30.02 54.38
N GLN A 169 -16.19 28.80 54.59
CA GLN A 169 -16.36 27.88 55.75
C GLN A 169 -17.76 27.32 56.07
N GLY A 170 -17.86 25.99 56.21
CA GLY A 170 -19.01 25.34 56.84
C GLY A 170 -19.07 23.83 56.59
N SER A 171 -18.73 23.06 57.62
CA SER A 171 -18.77 21.60 57.74
C SER A 171 -20.18 20.99 57.61
N THR A 172 -20.27 19.77 57.07
CA THR A 172 -21.05 18.59 57.55
C THR A 172 -20.68 17.39 56.65
N SER A 173 -20.06 16.32 57.13
CA SER A 173 -20.58 15.24 57.98
C SER A 173 -21.69 14.41 57.32
N THR A 174 -21.34 13.14 57.02
CA THR A 174 -22.08 11.94 57.43
C THR A 174 -23.05 11.24 56.46
N GLU A 175 -22.76 9.94 56.26
CA GLU A 175 -23.61 8.76 55.97
C GLU A 175 -24.36 8.73 54.62
N LYS A 176 -24.49 7.60 53.91
CA LYS A 176 -24.40 6.18 54.30
C LYS A 176 -24.14 5.34 53.05
#